data_AF-A0A928YDD0-F1
#
_entry.id   AF-A0A928YDD0-F1
#
_cell.length_a   1.000
_cell.length_b   1.000
_cell.length_c   1.000
_cell.angle_alpha   90.00
_cell.angle_beta   90.00
_cell.angle_gamma   90.00
#
_symmetry.space_group_name_H-M   'P 1'
#
loop_
_entity.id
_entity.type
_entity.pdbx_description
1 polymer ?
#
loop_
_entity_poly.entity_id
_entity_poly.type
_entity_poly.pdbx_seq_one_letter_code
_entity_poly.pdbx_strand_id
1 'polypeptide(L)'
;MRLTSRLLEMTGMFYDKPLANIPQACGSVSATKAAYRFLDNENVDWKAILQAHYEATEERVKENSLVLVAQDTTTLNYSTHPNTQG
;
A
#
# COMPACT_ATOMS: atom_id res chain seq x y z
N MET A 1 -15.84 -6.33 -3.64
CA MET A 1 -15.65 -5.71 -4.97
C MET A 1 -15.30 -4.23 -4.90
N ARG A 2 -16.12 -3.33 -4.30
CA ARG A 2 -15.85 -1.88 -4.32
C ARG A 2 -14.50 -1.45 -3.68
N LEU A 3 -14.12 -2.04 -2.54
CA LEU A 3 -12.86 -1.72 -1.86
C LEU A 3 -11.64 -2.16 -2.68
N THR A 4 -11.68 -3.36 -3.26
CA THR A 4 -10.63 -3.87 -4.15
C THR A 4 -10.43 -2.96 -5.37
N SER A 5 -11.51 -2.57 -6.05
CA SER A 5 -11.42 -1.63 -7.18
C SER A 5 -10.81 -0.29 -6.76
N ARG A 6 -11.20 0.23 -5.60
CA ARG A 6 -10.63 1.48 -5.05
C ARG A 6 -9.14 1.34 -4.72
N LEU A 7 -8.73 0.20 -4.14
CA LEU A 7 -7.34 -0.09 -3.86
C LEU A 7 -6.50 -0.04 -5.13
N LEU A 8 -6.93 -0.74 -6.19
CA LEU A 8 -6.23 -0.80 -7.47
C LEU A 8 -6.14 0.56 -8.17
N GLU A 9 -7.20 1.35 -8.14
CA GLU A 9 -7.21 2.72 -8.69
C GLU A 9 -6.23 3.62 -7.91
N MET A 10 -6.27 3.56 -6.57
CA MET A 10 -5.41 4.36 -5.71
C MET A 10 -3.93 3.98 -5.85
N THR A 11 -3.62 2.68 -5.88
CA THR A 11 -2.25 2.22 -6.05
C THR A 11 -1.71 2.56 -7.43
N GLY A 12 -2.53 2.55 -8.48
CA GLY A 12 -2.16 3.06 -9.81
C GLY A 12 -1.75 4.53 -9.76
N MET A 13 -2.57 5.39 -9.13
CA MET A 13 -2.23 6.81 -8.96
C MET A 13 -0.94 7.03 -8.15
N PHE A 14 -0.70 6.21 -7.12
CA PHE A 14 0.53 6.29 -6.32
C PHE A 14 1.74 5.79 -7.10
N TYR A 15 1.58 4.75 -7.92
CA TYR A 15 2.63 4.21 -8.77
C TYR A 15 3.07 5.22 -9.84
N ASP A 16 2.14 5.98 -10.43
CA ASP A 16 2.45 7.01 -11.42
C ASP A 16 3.27 8.17 -10.82
N LYS A 17 3.14 8.41 -9.50
CA LYS A 17 3.81 9.52 -8.80
C LYS A 17 4.29 9.09 -7.40
N PRO A 18 5.30 8.21 -7.30
CA PRO A 18 5.65 7.52 -6.06
C PRO A 18 6.24 8.42 -4.97
N LEU A 19 6.77 9.59 -5.34
CA LEU A 19 7.35 10.57 -4.42
C LEU A 19 6.36 11.70 -4.06
N ALA A 20 5.18 11.71 -4.66
CA ALA A 20 4.18 12.74 -4.41
C ALA A 20 3.37 12.43 -3.14
N ASN A 21 2.90 13.47 -2.45
CA ASN A 21 1.93 13.26 -1.39
C ASN A 21 0.57 12.81 -1.97
N ILE A 22 -0.33 12.28 -1.13
CA ILE A 22 -1.62 11.72 -1.56
C ILE A 22 -2.43 12.69 -2.45
N PRO A 23 -2.63 13.98 -2.08
CA PRO A 23 -3.33 14.93 -2.94
C PRO A 23 -2.70 15.13 -4.33
N GLN A 24 -1.37 15.24 -4.38
CA GLN A 24 -0.61 15.42 -5.63
C GLN A 24 -0.67 14.15 -6.52
N ALA A 25 -0.61 12.97 -5.90
CA ALA A 25 -0.73 11.69 -6.58
C ALA A 25 -2.12 11.53 -7.21
N CYS A 26 -3.18 11.78 -6.43
CA CYS A 26 -4.56 11.57 -6.85
C CYS A 26 -5.10 12.57 -7.88
N GLY A 27 -4.49 13.75 -8.03
CA GLY A 27 -4.79 14.72 -9.10
C GLY A 27 -6.18 15.39 -9.05
N SER A 28 -7.08 14.97 -8.16
CA SER A 28 -8.39 15.59 -7.95
C SER A 28 -8.84 15.52 -6.49
N VAL A 29 -9.69 16.45 -6.07
CA VAL A 29 -10.24 16.50 -4.70
C VAL A 29 -11.09 15.27 -4.39
N SER A 30 -11.90 14.80 -5.35
CA SER A 30 -12.74 13.62 -5.18
C SER A 30 -11.92 12.35 -4.99
N ALA A 31 -10.88 12.14 -5.81
CA ALA A 31 -9.97 11.00 -5.68
C ALA A 31 -9.16 11.06 -4.38
N THR A 32 -8.66 12.25 -4.01
CA THR A 32 -7.95 12.48 -2.74
C THR A 32 -8.84 12.11 -1.54
N LYS A 33 -10.09 12.58 -1.52
CA LYS A 33 -11.04 12.26 -0.45
C LYS A 33 -11.38 10.76 -0.41
N ALA A 34 -11.45 10.11 -1.57
CA ALA A 34 -11.66 8.68 -1.65
C ALA A 34 -10.46 7.89 -1.12
N ALA A 35 -9.24 8.33 -1.38
CA ALA A 35 -8.01 7.73 -0.88
C ALA A 35 -7.94 7.81 0.66
N TYR A 36 -8.14 9.00 1.24
CA TYR A 36 -8.17 9.15 2.71
C TYR A 36 -9.28 8.31 3.36
N ARG A 37 -10.49 8.30 2.77
CA ARG A 37 -11.59 7.45 3.26
C ARG A 37 -11.32 5.95 3.12
N PHE A 38 -10.48 5.55 2.18
CA PHE A 38 -10.08 4.15 2.04
C PHE A 38 -9.07 3.77 3.14
N LEU A 39 -8.07 4.62 3.37
CA LEU A 39 -7.04 4.42 4.39
C LEU A 39 -7.60 4.45 5.83
N ASP A 40 -8.66 5.23 6.05
CA ASP A 40 -9.37 5.37 7.34
C ASP A 40 -10.57 4.42 7.49
N ASN A 41 -10.71 3.41 6.61
CA ASN A 41 -11.85 2.51 6.62
C ASN A 41 -11.59 1.29 7.51
N GLU A 42 -12.37 1.10 8.57
CA GLU A 42 -12.27 -0.07 9.47
C GLU A 42 -12.47 -1.43 8.78
N ASN A 43 -13.12 -1.45 7.60
CA ASN A 43 -13.28 -2.68 6.81
C ASN A 43 -12.06 -2.98 5.91
N VAL A 44 -11.04 -2.12 5.90
CA VAL A 44 -9.78 -2.32 5.20
C VAL A 44 -8.76 -2.85 6.19
N ASP A 45 -8.44 -4.13 6.08
CA ASP A 45 -7.37 -4.77 6.84
C ASP A 45 -6.07 -4.77 6.02
N TRP A 46 -5.01 -4.17 6.56
CA TRP A 46 -3.69 -4.14 5.91
C TRP A 46 -3.08 -5.53 5.74
N LYS A 47 -3.41 -6.48 6.63
CA LYS A 47 -2.93 -7.87 6.50
C LYS A 47 -3.53 -8.54 5.27
N ALA A 48 -4.80 -8.27 4.97
CA ALA A 48 -5.45 -8.77 3.76
C ALA A 48 -4.83 -8.19 2.47
N ILE A 49 -4.37 -6.93 2.51
CA ILE A 49 -3.62 -6.33 1.40
C ILE A 49 -2.29 -7.06 1.21
N LEU A 50 -1.52 -7.29 2.28
CA LEU A 50 -0.25 -8.02 2.21
C LEU A 50 -0.40 -9.47 1.80
N GLN A 51 -1.48 -10.13 2.21
CA GLN A 51 -1.74 -11.53 1.88
C GLN A 51 -1.76 -11.77 0.37
N ALA A 52 -2.37 -10.87 -0.40
CA ALA A 52 -2.35 -10.96 -1.87
C ALA A 52 -0.94 -10.82 -2.46
N HIS A 53 -0.06 -10.02 -1.82
CA HIS A 53 1.34 -9.92 -2.22
C HIS A 53 2.13 -11.18 -1.88
N TYR A 54 1.85 -11.82 -0.74
CA TYR A 54 2.46 -13.10 -0.36
C TYR A 54 2.08 -14.20 -1.34
N GLU A 55 0.79 -14.38 -1.62
CA GLU A 55 0.29 -15.35 -2.60
C GLU A 55 0.92 -15.13 -3.98
N ALA A 56 0.95 -13.90 -4.47
CA ALA A 56 1.58 -13.58 -5.74
C ALA A 56 3.10 -13.86 -5.74
N THR A 57 3.76 -13.69 -4.59
CA THR A 57 5.19 -14.02 -4.42
C THR A 57 5.41 -15.52 -4.41
N GLU A 58 4.56 -16.28 -3.70
CA GLU A 58 4.61 -17.75 -3.69
C GLU A 58 4.44 -18.33 -5.08
N GLU A 59 3.50 -17.82 -5.89
CA GLU A 59 3.34 -18.27 -7.28
C GLU A 59 4.61 -18.02 -8.11
N ARG A 60 5.21 -16.83 -8.02
CA ARG A 60 6.49 -16.55 -8.71
C ARG A 60 7.63 -17.43 -8.21
N VAL A 61 7.68 -17.73 -6.91
CA VAL A 61 8.71 -18.58 -6.30
C VAL A 61 8.63 -20.01 -6.84
N LYS A 62 7.42 -20.57 -7.01
CA LYS A 62 7.22 -21.94 -7.53
C LYS A 62 7.81 -22.15 -8.93
N GLU A 63 7.94 -21.10 -9.73
CA GLU A 63 8.50 -21.14 -11.08
C GLU A 63 10.04 -21.22 -11.11
N ASN A 64 10.72 -21.08 -9.96
CA ASN A 64 12.17 -20.98 -9.87
C ASN A 64 12.78 -22.14 -9.08
N SER A 65 13.88 -22.72 -9.59
CA SER A 65 14.57 -23.86 -8.96
C SER A 65 15.45 -23.47 -7.77
N LEU A 66 15.87 -22.21 -7.69
CA LEU A 66 16.64 -21.64 -6.59
C LEU A 66 16.15 -20.20 -6.34
N VAL A 67 15.89 -19.89 -5.08
CA VAL A 67 15.48 -18.55 -4.64
C VAL A 67 16.40 -18.10 -3.51
N LEU A 68 16.92 -16.87 -3.63
CA LEU A 68 17.68 -16.22 -2.57
C LEU A 68 16.75 -15.31 -1.77
N VAL A 69 16.69 -15.51 -0.45
CA VAL A 69 15.85 -14.72 0.45
C VAL A 69 16.75 -13.78 1.25
N ALA A 70 16.73 -12.50 0.89
CA ALA A 70 17.38 -11.47 1.70
C ALA A 70 16.47 -11.12 2.88
N GLN A 71 17.01 -11.23 4.10
CA GLN A 71 16.31 -10.85 5.33
C GLN A 71 17.11 -9.76 6.03
N ASP A 72 16.41 -8.68 6.36
CA ASP A 72 16.92 -7.58 7.18
C ASP A 72 15.76 -7.02 8.01
N THR A 73 16.06 -6.18 9.00
CA THR A 73 15.08 -5.53 9.86
C THR A 73 15.24 -4.02 9.75
N THR A 74 14.14 -3.31 9.48
CA THR A 74 14.11 -1.85 9.45
C THR A 74 13.04 -1.32 10.40
N THR A 75 13.17 -0.06 10.80
CA THR A 75 12.21 0.65 11.65
C THR A 75 11.67 1.88 10.93
N LEU A 76 10.41 2.23 11.20
CA LEU A 76 9.80 3.46 10.72
C LEU A 76 9.73 4.45 11.87
N ASN A 77 10.30 5.65 11.69
CA ASN A 77 10.35 6.69 12.71
C ASN A 77 9.33 7.79 12.41
N TYR A 78 8.36 7.96 13.31
CA TYR A 78 7.29 8.95 13.20
C TYR A 78 7.40 10.08 14.24
N SER A 79 8.55 10.25 14.89
CA SER A 79 8.73 11.23 16.00
C SER A 79 8.44 12.69 15.62
N THR A 80 8.51 13.03 14.33
CA THR A 80 8.24 14.38 13.81
C THR A 80 6.80 14.56 13.32
N HIS A 81 5.98 13.50 13.35
CA HIS A 81 4.61 13.57 12.87
C HIS A 81 3.67 13.91 14.05
N PRO A 82 2.99 15.08 14.05
CA PRO A 82 2.36 15.66 15.24
C PRO A 82 1.32 14.77 15.95
N ASN A 83 0.69 13.86 15.21
CA ASN A 83 -0.40 13.02 15.69
C ASN A 83 0.03 11.56 15.96
N THR A 84 1.33 11.28 16.01
CA THR A 84 1.87 9.95 16.30
C THR A 84 2.83 10.01 17.46
N GLN A 85 2.75 9.04 18.37
CA GLN A 85 3.74 8.85 19.42
C GLN A 85 4.77 7.86 18.85
N GLY A 86 5.99 8.35 18.58
CA GLY A 86 7.10 7.55 18.08
C GLY A 86 7.71 6.63 19.14
#